data_AF-A0A379WUW6-F1
#
_entry.id   AF-A0A379WUW6-F1
#
_cell.length_a   1.000
_cell.length_b   1.000
_cell.length_c   1.000
_cell.angle_alpha   90.00
_cell.angle_beta   90.00
_cell.angle_gamma   90.00
#
_symmetry.space_group_name_H-M   'P 1'
#
loop_
_entity.id
_entity.type
_entity.pdbx_description
1 polymer ?
#
loop_
_entity_poly.entity_id
_entity_poly.type
_entity_poly.pdbx_seq_one_letter_code
_entity_poly.pdbx_strand_id
1 'polypeptide(L)'
;MPGGALRRFRSFREDPAANPLKTPSGKIEIYSERLATLANTWELKKDEIIHPLPAYTPGFDGWDDPLRQRYPLQLTGFHYKARTHSSYGNIDVLQQACPQEIWINPIDAQARGIQHGDTVRVFNQNGEMLIPAKSRRAYCLASPLSARAPG
;
A
#
# COMPACT_ATOMS: atom_id res chain seq x y z
N MET A 1 -6.54 27.06 24.04
CA MET A 1 -7.16 25.84 24.63
C MET A 1 -6.20 25.27 25.66
N PRO A 2 -6.50 25.30 26.96
CA PRO A 2 -5.63 24.75 27.98
C PRO A 2 -5.87 23.24 28.06
N GLY A 3 -4.93 22.45 27.55
CA GLY A 3 -5.01 20.99 27.58
C GLY A 3 -3.76 20.42 26.96
N GLY A 4 -2.80 20.00 27.79
CA GLY A 4 -1.55 19.42 27.34
C GLY A 4 -1.77 18.25 26.37
N ALA A 5 -0.72 17.91 25.60
CA ALA A 5 -0.78 16.90 24.54
C ALA A 5 -1.56 15.64 24.96
N LEU A 6 -2.52 15.25 24.13
CA LEU A 6 -3.31 14.04 24.31
C LEU A 6 -2.38 12.83 24.38
N ARG A 7 -2.25 12.24 25.56
CA ARG A 7 -1.55 10.96 25.75
C ARG A 7 -2.55 9.83 25.62
N ARG A 8 -2.50 9.12 24.50
CA ARG A 8 -3.34 7.93 24.28
C ARG A 8 -3.10 6.91 25.40
N PHE A 9 -4.17 6.30 25.91
CA PHE A 9 -4.12 5.33 27.01
C PHE A 9 -3.50 5.85 28.31
N ARG A 10 -3.58 7.16 28.60
CA ARG A 10 -3.03 7.74 29.84
C ARG A 10 -3.51 7.01 31.10
N SER A 11 -4.82 6.85 31.26
CA SER A 11 -5.40 6.23 32.46
C SER A 11 -4.93 4.79 32.65
N PHE A 12 -4.88 3.98 31.59
CA PHE A 12 -4.29 2.64 31.61
C PHE A 12 -2.80 2.65 32.00
N ARG A 13 -2.03 3.66 31.57
CA ARG A 13 -0.59 3.75 31.92
C ARG A 13 -0.36 4.18 33.38
N GLU A 14 -1.26 4.99 33.93
CA GLU A 14 -1.20 5.49 35.32
C GLU A 14 -1.73 4.42 36.30
N ASP A 15 -2.83 3.75 35.97
CA ASP A 15 -3.38 2.64 36.75
C ASP A 15 -4.00 1.57 35.81
N PRO A 16 -3.22 0.54 35.42
CA PRO A 16 -3.68 -0.52 34.53
C PRO A 16 -4.77 -1.41 35.14
N ALA A 17 -4.81 -1.55 36.47
CA ALA A 17 -5.74 -2.42 37.16
C ALA A 17 -7.14 -1.79 37.22
N ALA A 18 -7.20 -0.48 37.50
CA ALA A 18 -8.45 0.27 37.47
C ALA A 18 -8.94 0.62 36.05
N ASN A 19 -8.04 0.65 35.07
CA ASN A 19 -8.34 1.05 33.69
C ASN A 19 -7.88 0.01 32.65
N PRO A 20 -8.30 -1.26 32.73
CA PRO A 20 -7.83 -2.30 31.83
C PRO A 20 -8.22 -2.02 30.38
N LEU A 21 -7.40 -2.50 29.44
CA LEU A 21 -7.73 -2.48 28.02
C LEU A 21 -8.81 -3.51 27.68
N LYS A 22 -9.44 -3.37 26.51
CA LYS A 22 -10.46 -4.31 26.00
C LYS A 22 -9.86 -5.60 25.42
N THR A 23 -8.65 -5.97 25.85
CA THR A 23 -7.99 -7.22 25.48
C THR A 23 -8.37 -8.32 26.48
N PRO A 24 -8.30 -9.61 26.13
CA PRO A 24 -8.59 -10.71 27.05
C PRO A 24 -7.83 -10.62 28.38
N SER A 25 -6.55 -10.22 28.35
CA SER A 25 -5.73 -10.04 29.55
C SER A 25 -5.91 -8.70 30.27
N GLY A 26 -6.65 -7.76 29.69
CA GLY A 26 -6.72 -6.36 30.15
C GLY A 26 -5.44 -5.54 29.90
N LYS A 27 -4.42 -6.12 29.26
CA LYS A 27 -3.08 -5.52 29.04
C LYS A 27 -2.78 -5.27 27.55
N ILE A 28 -1.64 -4.64 27.27
CA ILE A 28 -1.05 -4.67 25.93
C ILE A 28 -0.47 -6.07 25.69
N GLU A 29 -1.02 -6.80 24.73
CA GLU A 29 -0.64 -8.17 24.43
C GLU A 29 0.44 -8.21 23.34
N ILE A 30 1.68 -8.53 23.74
CA ILE A 30 2.78 -8.80 22.79
C ILE A 30 2.53 -10.15 22.12
N TYR A 31 2.13 -11.15 22.90
CA TYR A 31 1.65 -12.44 22.45
C TYR A 31 0.13 -12.49 22.55
N SER A 32 -0.55 -12.87 21.47
CA SER A 32 -2.00 -12.96 21.41
C SER A 32 -2.45 -14.42 21.50
N GLU A 33 -2.97 -14.81 22.67
CA GLU A 33 -3.57 -16.14 22.87
C GLU A 33 -4.75 -16.37 21.91
N ARG A 34 -5.52 -15.31 21.63
CA ARG A 34 -6.62 -15.38 20.65
C ARG A 34 -6.10 -15.74 19.26
N LEU A 35 -5.02 -15.11 18.79
CA LEU A 35 -4.42 -15.45 17.49
C LEU A 35 -3.81 -16.87 17.51
N ALA A 36 -3.24 -17.31 18.64
CA ALA A 36 -2.75 -18.68 18.79
C ALA A 36 -3.88 -19.71 18.63
N THR A 37 -5.02 -19.47 19.26
CA THR A 37 -6.22 -20.33 19.10
C THR A 37 -6.68 -20.34 17.66
N LEU A 38 -6.78 -19.18 16.99
CA LEU A 38 -7.18 -19.12 15.58
C LEU A 38 -6.20 -19.89 14.68
N ALA A 39 -4.89 -19.72 14.88
CA ALA A 39 -3.87 -20.46 14.15
C ALA A 39 -3.99 -21.99 14.31
N ASN A 40 -4.47 -22.47 15.46
CA ASN A 40 -4.65 -23.91 15.73
C ASN A 40 -6.01 -24.47 15.29
N THR A 41 -7.03 -23.62 15.17
CA THR A 41 -8.43 -24.06 14.97
C THR A 41 -8.97 -23.76 13.59
N TRP A 42 -8.41 -22.78 12.89
CA TRP A 42 -8.84 -22.44 11.54
C TRP A 42 -8.16 -23.34 10.52
N GLU A 43 -8.92 -23.76 9.52
CA GLU A 43 -8.37 -24.39 8.33
C GLU A 43 -7.78 -23.30 7.43
N LEU A 44 -6.45 -23.25 7.38
CA LEU A 44 -5.70 -22.29 6.57
C LEU A 44 -5.11 -22.98 5.35
N LYS A 45 -5.00 -22.24 4.23
CA LYS A 45 -4.19 -22.71 3.11
C LYS A 45 -2.71 -22.75 3.50
N LYS A 46 -1.91 -23.49 2.73
CA LYS A 46 -0.47 -23.67 3.01
C LYS A 46 0.31 -22.35 3.10
N ASP A 47 -0.12 -21.34 2.37
CA ASP A 47 0.47 -20.01 2.29
C ASP A 47 -0.20 -18.97 3.21
N GLU A 48 -1.26 -19.35 3.93
CA GLU A 48 -1.93 -18.50 4.91
C GLU A 48 -1.34 -18.75 6.31
N ILE A 49 -0.88 -17.69 6.96
CA ILE A 49 -0.21 -17.79 8.26
C ILE A 49 -0.88 -16.85 9.26
N ILE A 50 -1.32 -17.40 10.39
CA ILE A 50 -1.73 -16.64 11.58
C ILE A 50 -0.65 -16.86 12.63
N HIS A 51 0.02 -15.79 13.06
CA HIS A 51 1.07 -15.87 14.07
C HIS A 51 0.68 -15.08 15.33
N PRO A 52 0.84 -15.63 16.54
CA PRO A 52 0.45 -14.95 17.78
C PRO A 52 1.42 -13.83 18.19
N LEU A 53 2.58 -13.76 17.55
CA LEU A 53 3.54 -12.65 17.63
C LEU A 53 3.64 -11.94 16.28
N PRO A 54 4.08 -10.67 16.24
CA PRO A 54 4.49 -10.04 14.99
C PRO A 54 5.59 -10.87 14.32
N ALA A 55 5.30 -11.39 13.13
CA ALA A 55 6.22 -12.17 12.31
C ALA A 55 6.23 -11.63 10.88
N TYR A 56 7.37 -11.77 10.21
CA TYR A 56 7.43 -11.51 8.77
C TYR A 56 6.73 -12.64 8.03
N THR A 57 5.79 -12.27 7.18
CA THR A 57 5.14 -13.17 6.24
C THR A 57 5.29 -12.55 4.85
N PRO A 58 5.99 -13.21 3.90
CA PRO A 58 6.04 -12.72 2.54
C PRO A 58 4.63 -12.73 1.95
N GLY A 59 4.16 -11.57 1.49
CA GLY A 59 2.85 -11.45 0.85
C GLY A 59 2.86 -11.94 -0.59
N PHE A 60 1.67 -12.17 -1.14
CA PHE A 60 1.47 -12.38 -2.58
C PHE A 60 1.97 -11.19 -3.39
N ASP A 61 2.50 -11.42 -4.59
CA ASP A 61 3.03 -10.38 -5.49
C ASP A 61 4.07 -9.46 -4.79
N GLY A 62 4.67 -9.98 -3.71
CA GLY A 62 5.58 -9.27 -2.83
C GLY A 62 6.99 -9.15 -3.39
N TRP A 63 7.92 -8.66 -2.56
CA TRP A 63 9.32 -8.47 -2.97
C TRP A 63 10.03 -9.81 -3.25
N ASP A 64 9.73 -10.81 -2.43
CA ASP A 64 10.32 -12.15 -2.51
C ASP A 64 9.58 -13.06 -3.50
N ASP A 65 8.51 -12.58 -4.14
CA ASP A 65 7.69 -13.38 -5.05
C ASP A 65 8.46 -13.70 -6.35
N PRO A 66 8.53 -14.97 -6.79
CA PRO A 66 9.15 -15.35 -8.06
C PRO A 66 8.60 -14.60 -9.27
N LEU A 67 7.34 -14.16 -9.21
CA LEU A 67 6.68 -13.38 -10.25
C LEU A 67 7.42 -12.07 -10.57
N ARG A 68 8.22 -11.55 -9.63
CA ARG A 68 9.07 -10.37 -9.83
C ARG A 68 10.07 -10.54 -10.98
N GLN A 69 10.46 -11.77 -11.34
CA GLN A 69 11.29 -12.01 -12.52
C GLN A 69 10.59 -11.60 -13.82
N ARG A 70 9.26 -11.74 -13.88
CA ARG A 70 8.43 -11.37 -15.02
C ARG A 70 7.90 -9.93 -14.91
N TYR A 71 7.48 -9.52 -13.73
CA TYR A 71 6.96 -8.18 -13.43
C TYR A 71 7.84 -7.53 -12.36
N PRO A 72 8.99 -6.92 -12.75
CA PRO A 72 10.01 -6.47 -11.80
C PRO A 72 9.64 -5.25 -10.96
N LEU A 73 8.42 -4.73 -11.14
CA LEU A 73 7.96 -3.48 -10.57
C LEU A 73 6.72 -3.70 -9.69
N GLN A 74 6.77 -3.27 -8.43
CA GLN A 74 5.64 -3.22 -7.49
C GLN A 74 4.72 -1.99 -7.66
N LEU A 75 3.44 -2.21 -7.92
CA LEU A 75 2.46 -1.13 -7.94
C LEU A 75 1.94 -0.84 -6.52
N THR A 76 2.24 0.33 -5.96
CA THR A 76 1.62 0.78 -4.69
C THR A 76 0.53 1.81 -4.93
N GLY A 77 -0.66 1.57 -4.40
CA GLY A 77 -1.74 2.56 -4.35
C GLY A 77 -1.56 3.51 -3.16
N PHE A 78 -1.43 4.80 -3.44
CA PHE A 78 -1.55 5.85 -2.42
C PHE A 78 -2.83 6.65 -2.63
N HIS A 79 -3.35 7.24 -1.55
CA HIS A 79 -4.50 8.13 -1.65
C HIS A 79 -4.13 9.37 -2.46
N TYR A 80 -4.88 9.59 -3.54
CA TYR A 80 -4.57 10.64 -4.49
C TYR A 80 -4.98 12.00 -3.94
N LYS A 81 -4.14 13.01 -4.11
CA LYS A 81 -4.37 14.34 -3.50
C LYS A 81 -5.65 15.02 -3.98
N ALA A 82 -6.06 14.74 -5.21
CA ALA A 82 -7.19 15.40 -5.87
C ALA A 82 -8.56 14.83 -5.47
N ARG A 83 -8.63 13.71 -4.73
CA ARG A 83 -9.90 13.00 -4.49
C ARG A 83 -9.89 12.14 -3.23
N THR A 84 -11.08 11.87 -2.72
CA THR A 84 -11.30 10.88 -1.67
C THR A 84 -11.81 9.60 -2.31
N HIS A 85 -10.93 8.61 -2.44
CA HIS A 85 -11.19 7.40 -3.22
C HIS A 85 -11.61 7.74 -4.67
N SER A 86 -12.85 7.47 -5.06
CA SER A 86 -13.42 7.83 -6.38
C SER A 86 -14.22 9.14 -6.35
N SER A 87 -14.63 9.63 -5.19
CA SER A 87 -15.40 10.86 -5.05
C SER A 87 -14.58 12.08 -5.46
N TYR A 88 -15.22 13.04 -6.13
CA TYR A 88 -14.58 14.26 -6.67
C TYR A 88 -13.63 14.05 -7.85
N GLY A 89 -13.44 12.80 -8.30
CA GLY A 89 -12.63 12.48 -9.48
C GLY A 89 -13.18 13.07 -10.78
N ASN A 90 -14.41 13.56 -10.79
CA ASN A 90 -15.10 14.18 -11.91
C ASN A 90 -15.10 15.73 -11.89
N ILE A 91 -14.39 16.35 -10.94
CA ILE A 91 -14.33 17.82 -10.84
C ILE A 91 -13.16 18.34 -11.67
N ASP A 92 -13.46 19.10 -12.73
CA ASP A 92 -12.49 19.59 -13.71
C ASP A 92 -11.33 20.36 -13.08
N VAL A 93 -11.61 21.30 -12.17
CA VAL A 93 -10.55 22.11 -11.53
C VAL A 93 -9.58 21.24 -10.71
N LEU A 94 -10.06 20.14 -10.13
CA LEU A 94 -9.21 19.21 -9.37
C LEU A 94 -8.37 18.33 -10.31
N GLN A 95 -8.95 17.89 -11.42
CA GLN A 95 -8.22 17.16 -12.47
C GLN A 95 -7.12 18.02 -13.10
N GLN A 96 -7.37 19.31 -13.31
CA GLN A 96 -6.38 20.24 -13.85
C GLN A 96 -5.26 20.52 -12.84
N ALA A 97 -5.60 20.74 -11.57
CA ALA A 97 -4.63 21.06 -10.52
C ALA A 97 -3.72 19.87 -10.17
N CYS A 98 -4.26 18.65 -10.23
CA CYS A 98 -3.52 17.42 -9.94
C CYS A 98 -4.02 16.29 -10.86
N PRO A 99 -3.49 16.21 -12.11
CA PRO A 99 -3.89 15.21 -13.09
C PRO A 99 -3.65 13.79 -12.62
N GLN A 100 -4.48 12.82 -13.01
CA GLN A 100 -4.25 11.41 -12.67
C GLN A 100 -3.05 10.86 -13.45
N GLU A 101 -2.00 10.47 -12.73
CA GLU A 101 -0.73 10.02 -13.32
C GLU A 101 -0.14 8.85 -12.52
N ILE A 102 0.64 7.99 -13.17
CA ILE A 102 1.48 6.98 -12.50
C ILE A 102 2.87 7.56 -12.22
N TRP A 103 3.45 7.30 -11.04
CA TRP A 103 4.67 7.99 -10.61
C TRP A 103 5.89 7.08 -10.69
N ILE A 104 6.69 7.19 -11.73
CA ILE A 104 7.86 6.33 -11.93
C ILE A 104 9.16 7.01 -11.48
N ASN A 105 10.08 6.22 -10.91
CA ASN A 105 11.43 6.67 -10.60
C ASN A 105 12.18 7.02 -11.90
N PRO A 106 12.95 8.13 -11.97
CA PRO A 106 13.69 8.49 -13.17
C PRO A 106 14.64 7.41 -13.70
N ILE A 107 15.27 6.61 -12.81
CA ILE A 107 16.17 5.50 -13.20
C ILE A 107 15.38 4.43 -13.96
N ASP A 108 14.24 4.02 -13.40
CA ASP A 108 13.36 3.03 -14.03
C ASP A 108 12.73 3.55 -15.32
N ALA A 109 12.35 4.82 -15.35
CA ALA A 109 11.80 5.49 -16.52
C ALA A 109 12.83 5.54 -17.66
N GLN A 110 14.07 5.92 -17.35
CA GLN A 110 15.17 5.99 -18.32
C GLN A 110 15.50 4.62 -18.90
N ALA A 111 15.63 3.58 -18.06
CA ALA A 111 15.85 2.21 -18.51
C ALA A 111 14.75 1.68 -19.45
N ARG A 112 13.60 2.36 -19.46
CA ARG A 112 12.39 2.02 -20.20
C ARG A 112 12.09 3.01 -21.33
N GLY A 113 12.86 4.09 -21.49
CA GLY A 113 12.57 5.14 -22.47
C GLY A 113 11.26 5.89 -22.21
N ILE A 114 10.80 5.94 -20.95
CA ILE A 114 9.59 6.66 -20.55
C ILE A 114 9.96 8.10 -20.19
N GLN A 115 9.30 9.06 -20.81
CA GLN A 115 9.41 10.48 -20.51
C GLN A 115 8.23 10.96 -19.67
N HIS A 116 8.36 12.16 -19.10
CA HIS A 116 7.26 12.78 -18.38
C HIS A 116 6.13 13.15 -19.34
N GLY A 117 4.90 12.74 -18.99
CA GLY A 117 3.70 12.97 -19.79
C GLY A 117 3.38 11.84 -20.75
N ASP A 118 4.30 10.90 -20.98
CA ASP A 118 4.06 9.76 -21.87
C ASP A 118 2.90 8.91 -21.37
N THR A 119 1.99 8.55 -22.27
CA THR A 119 0.98 7.53 -21.99
C THR A 119 1.67 6.17 -21.95
N VAL A 120 1.71 5.57 -20.78
CA VAL A 120 2.32 4.26 -20.54
C VAL A 120 1.25 3.20 -20.31
N ARG A 121 1.57 1.94 -20.66
CA ARG A 121 0.75 0.79 -20.30
C ARG A 121 1.31 0.11 -19.07
N VAL A 122 0.48 0.05 -18.03
CA VAL A 122 0.76 -0.68 -16.80
C VAL A 122 -0.06 -1.98 -16.86
N PHE A 123 0.59 -3.13 -16.74
CA PHE A 123 -0.06 -4.43 -16.92
C PHE A 123 0.56 -5.54 -16.07
N ASN A 124 -0.24 -6.55 -15.77
CA ASN A 124 0.18 -7.84 -15.24
C ASN A 124 -0.78 -8.95 -15.74
N GLN A 125 -0.77 -10.12 -15.10
CA GLN A 125 -1.67 -11.24 -15.43
C GLN A 125 -3.15 -10.97 -15.13
N ASN A 126 -3.45 -9.96 -14.30
CA ASN A 126 -4.82 -9.64 -13.87
C ASN A 126 -5.48 -8.57 -14.75
N GLY A 127 -4.69 -7.79 -15.50
CA GLY A 127 -5.23 -6.76 -16.40
C GLY A 127 -4.20 -5.72 -16.81
N GLU A 128 -4.69 -4.68 -17.50
CA GLU A 128 -3.88 -3.57 -17.99
C GLU A 128 -4.63 -2.22 -17.94
N MET A 129 -3.88 -1.13 -17.90
CA MET A 129 -4.39 0.24 -18.00
C MET A 129 -3.42 1.15 -18.78
N LEU A 130 -3.97 2.20 -19.40
CA LEU A 130 -3.21 3.30 -19.99
C LEU A 130 -3.30 4.53 -19.10
N ILE A 131 -2.16 5.14 -18.79
CA ILE A 131 -2.10 6.28 -17.87
C ILE A 131 -0.87 7.16 -18.18
N PRO A 132 -0.93 8.49 -18.02
CA PRO A 132 0.25 9.34 -18.17
C PRO A 132 1.30 9.09 -17.08
N ALA A 133 2.57 9.13 -17.46
CA ALA A 133 3.70 8.95 -16.55
C ALA A 133 4.21 10.28 -15.97
N LYS A 134 4.36 10.32 -14.65
CA LYS A 134 5.06 11.37 -13.92
C LYS A 134 6.42 10.86 -13.47
N SER A 135 7.50 11.34 -14.10
CA SER A 135 8.86 11.05 -13.65
C SER A 135 9.18 11.88 -12.41
N ARG A 136 9.34 11.24 -11.24
CA ARG A 136 9.61 11.94 -9.97
C ARG A 136 10.50 11.10 -9.05
N ARG A 137 11.32 11.77 -8.23
CA ARG A 137 12.02 11.16 -7.09
C ARG A 137 11.03 10.84 -5.95
N ALA A 138 10.05 9.97 -6.21
CA ALA A 138 9.14 9.37 -5.24
C ALA A 138 8.40 8.19 -5.92
N TYR A 139 8.24 7.09 -5.17
CA TYR A 139 8.00 5.71 -5.60
C TYR A 139 6.74 5.41 -6.46
N CYS A 140 6.86 4.38 -7.34
CA CYS A 140 5.85 3.56 -8.06
C CYS A 140 5.54 3.71 -9.59
N LEU A 141 6.53 3.32 -10.40
CA LEU A 141 6.52 2.24 -11.42
C LEU A 141 5.51 2.19 -12.60
N ALA A 142 6.09 2.12 -13.81
CA ALA A 142 5.46 1.76 -15.08
C ALA A 142 6.47 0.99 -15.97
N SER A 143 5.97 0.14 -16.87
CA SER A 143 6.76 -0.45 -17.98
C SER A 143 6.44 0.29 -19.27
N PRO A 144 7.37 0.44 -20.24
CA PRO A 144 7.07 1.13 -21.47
C PRO A 144 6.25 0.18 -22.35
N LEU A 145 5.20 0.72 -22.97
CA LEU A 145 4.90 0.24 -24.32
C LEU A 145 6.02 0.76 -25.22
N SER A 146 6.48 -0.08 -26.15
CA SER A 146 6.99 0.42 -27.40
C SER A 146 5.92 1.35 -28.00
N ALA A 147 6.01 2.65 -27.71
CA ALA A 147 5.19 3.66 -28.33
C ALA A 147 5.64 3.79 -29.78
N ARG A 148 5.14 2.92 -30.65
CA ARG A 148 5.03 3.28 -32.06
C ARG A 148 3.82 4.20 -32.14
N ALA A 149 4.07 5.48 -32.44
CA ALA A 149 3.03 6.42 -32.78
C ALA A 149 2.11 5.79 -33.86
N PRO A 150 0.78 5.95 -33.77
CA PRO A 150 -0.06 5.72 -34.93
C PRO A 150 0.38 6.73 -36.01
N GLY A 151 0.74 6.22 -37.18
CA GLY A 151 0.89 7.02 -38.39
C GLY A 151 -0.46 7.48 -38.93
#